data_AF-A0A7S4I6E4-F1
#
_entry.id   AF-A0A7S4I6E4-F1
#
_cell.length_a   1.000
_cell.length_b   1.000
_cell.length_c   1.000
_cell.angle_alpha   90.00
_cell.angle_beta   90.00
_cell.angle_gamma   90.00
#
_symmetry.space_group_name_H-M   'P 1'
#
loop_
_entity.id
_entity.type
_entity.pdbx_description
1 polymer ?
#
loop_
_entity_poly.entity_id
_entity_poly.type
_entity_poly.pdbx_seq_one_letter_code
_entity_poly.pdbx_strand_id
1 'polypeptide(L)'
;MLHLRRMHVVNEQYGERAGTAIQQSVQMTINVLPPSNGTSLPQGQVIENSIRALSTKEFLDWMQEQVQPCLLNHLDRASKVRKVLQGLLEVVMNPERRNEDPDAFNFASSDVLVKMSDRIKDSYCEQILTDNKNVLFRLCEAAQKEVSKILLIRTEQHARSQLQDFTPIYHFVQSFIEESESFTHRQCLNLRGTLSSEAKKFANSFHHTRMSTIALILDNENWSQAKVAQEFQDIIDSLFHVEKKPTHTTSSGVY
;
A
#
# COMPACT_ATOMS: atom_id res chain seq x y z
N MET A 1 -5.26 -29.82 31.27
CA MET A 1 -4.18 -30.08 30.28
C MET A 1 -4.71 -30.43 28.90
N LEU A 2 -5.48 -31.51 28.72
CA LEU A 2 -5.98 -31.90 27.38
C LEU A 2 -6.81 -30.80 26.70
N HIS A 3 -7.66 -30.10 27.45
CA HIS A 3 -8.47 -28.99 26.92
C HIS A 3 -7.63 -27.79 26.47
N LEU A 4 -6.67 -27.33 27.27
CA LEU A 4 -5.75 -26.25 26.88
C LEU A 4 -4.91 -26.63 25.65
N ARG A 5 -4.42 -27.87 25.58
CA ARG A 5 -3.73 -28.37 24.38
C ARG A 5 -4.65 -28.37 23.16
N ARG A 6 -5.91 -28.81 23.31
CA ARG A 6 -6.90 -28.76 22.22
C ARG A 6 -7.16 -27.33 21.76
N MET A 7 -7.34 -26.38 22.70
CA MET A 7 -7.51 -24.96 22.38
C MET A 7 -6.31 -24.40 21.62
N HIS A 8 -5.09 -24.76 22.05
CA HIS A 8 -3.88 -24.34 21.35
C HIS A 8 -3.83 -24.88 19.91
N VAL A 9 -4.08 -26.18 19.73
CA VAL A 9 -4.11 -26.80 18.39
C VAL A 9 -5.20 -26.18 17.51
N VAL A 10 -6.39 -25.91 18.06
CA VAL A 10 -7.47 -25.25 17.31
C VAL A 10 -7.06 -23.85 16.87
N ASN A 11 -6.36 -23.09 17.72
CA ASN A 11 -5.84 -21.77 17.38
C ASN A 11 -4.82 -21.81 16.23
N GLU A 12 -3.88 -22.76 16.26
CA GLU A 12 -2.91 -22.95 15.17
C GLU A 12 -3.59 -23.36 13.86
N GLN A 13 -4.47 -24.37 13.91
CA GLN A 13 -5.22 -24.83 12.74
C GLN A 13 -6.11 -23.75 12.14
N TYR A 14 -6.71 -22.91 12.99
CA TYR A 14 -7.46 -21.75 12.54
C TYR A 14 -6.56 -20.78 11.76
N GLY A 15 -5.37 -20.47 12.29
CA GLY A 15 -4.40 -19.60 11.64
C GLY A 15 -3.99 -20.09 10.24
N GLU A 16 -3.68 -21.38 10.10
CA GLU A 16 -3.32 -21.98 8.80
C GLU A 16 -4.46 -21.93 7.79
N ARG A 17 -5.67 -22.30 8.23
CA ARG A 17 -6.87 -22.30 7.38
C ARG A 17 -7.26 -20.90 6.96
N ALA A 18 -7.24 -19.94 7.89
CA ALA A 18 -7.54 -18.54 7.59
C ALA A 18 -6.50 -17.94 6.64
N GLY A 19 -5.22 -18.26 6.82
CA GLY A 19 -4.16 -17.79 5.92
C GLY A 19 -4.33 -18.34 4.49
N THR A 20 -4.68 -19.62 4.37
CA THR A 20 -4.99 -20.24 3.08
C THR A 20 -6.26 -19.62 2.46
N ALA A 21 -7.29 -19.36 3.26
CA ALA A 21 -8.53 -18.74 2.80
C ALA A 21 -8.31 -17.31 2.28
N ILE A 22 -7.43 -16.52 2.92
CA ILE A 22 -7.02 -15.19 2.42
C ILE A 22 -6.46 -15.30 1.00
N GLN A 23 -5.50 -16.19 0.78
CA GLN A 23 -4.88 -16.40 -0.53
C GLN A 23 -5.91 -16.82 -1.59
N GLN A 24 -6.76 -17.79 -1.24
CA GLN A 24 -7.80 -18.29 -2.14
C GLN A 24 -8.84 -17.22 -2.47
N SER A 25 -9.24 -16.40 -1.49
CA SER A 25 -10.27 -15.37 -1.71
C SER A 25 -9.75 -14.27 -2.64
N VAL A 26 -8.49 -13.85 -2.48
CA VAL A 26 -7.84 -12.92 -3.42
C VAL A 26 -7.73 -13.55 -4.82
N GLN A 27 -7.37 -14.84 -4.91
CA GLN A 27 -7.33 -15.52 -6.19
C GLN A 27 -8.72 -15.57 -6.86
N MET A 28 -9.79 -15.75 -6.09
CA MET A 28 -11.16 -15.68 -6.61
C MET A 28 -11.50 -14.28 -7.14
N THR A 29 -11.15 -13.21 -6.42
CA THR A 29 -11.40 -11.83 -6.90
C THR A 29 -10.63 -11.52 -8.18
N ILE A 30 -9.44 -12.12 -8.34
CA ILE A 30 -8.64 -12.01 -9.57
C ILE A 30 -9.30 -12.76 -10.74
N ASN A 31 -9.84 -13.96 -10.50
CA ASN A 31 -10.45 -14.79 -11.56
C ASN A 31 -11.74 -14.20 -12.16
N VAL A 32 -12.36 -13.24 -11.47
CA VAL A 32 -13.58 -12.53 -11.94
C VAL A 32 -13.22 -11.37 -12.88
N LEU A 33 -11.94 -10.98 -12.98
CA LEU A 33 -11.51 -9.95 -13.93
C LEU A 33 -11.74 -10.41 -15.38
N PRO A 34 -12.24 -9.54 -16.27
CA PRO A 34 -12.44 -9.89 -17.66
C PRO A 34 -11.10 -10.28 -18.32
N PRO A 35 -11.06 -11.37 -19.12
CA PRO A 35 -9.83 -11.78 -19.77
C PRO A 35 -9.39 -10.74 -20.80
N SER A 36 -8.14 -10.31 -20.74
CA SER A 36 -7.53 -9.47 -21.78
C SER A 36 -7.46 -10.24 -23.11
N ASN A 37 -8.16 -9.74 -24.14
CA ASN A 37 -8.15 -10.16 -25.55
C ASN A 37 -7.37 -11.46 -25.90
N GLY A 38 -8.09 -12.59 -25.88
CA GLY A 38 -8.08 -13.57 -26.96
C GLY A 38 -6.82 -14.37 -27.30
N THR A 39 -5.75 -14.35 -26.49
CA THR A 39 -4.53 -15.13 -26.80
C THR A 39 -4.26 -16.20 -25.74
N SER A 40 -4.15 -17.46 -26.15
CA SER A 40 -3.90 -18.62 -25.30
C SER A 40 -2.47 -18.58 -24.72
N LEU A 41 -2.32 -17.94 -23.56
CA LEU A 41 -1.12 -17.97 -22.73
C LEU A 41 -1.36 -18.90 -21.52
N PRO A 42 -0.31 -19.38 -20.82
CA PRO A 42 -0.49 -20.14 -19.59
C PRO A 42 -1.31 -19.34 -18.56
N GLN A 43 -2.23 -20.00 -17.86
CA GLN A 43 -3.26 -19.37 -17.01
C GLN A 43 -2.70 -18.30 -16.06
N GLY A 44 -1.51 -18.49 -15.48
CA GLY A 44 -0.85 -17.49 -14.63
C GLY A 44 -0.44 -16.21 -15.37
N GLN A 45 0.06 -16.32 -16.60
CA GLN A 45 0.44 -15.16 -17.42
C GLN A 45 -0.80 -14.38 -17.90
N VAL A 46 -1.90 -15.10 -18.19
CA VAL A 46 -3.19 -14.51 -18.59
C VAL A 46 -3.76 -13.65 -17.46
N ILE A 47 -3.64 -14.12 -16.21
CA ILE A 47 -4.13 -13.42 -15.03
C ILE A 47 -3.34 -12.12 -14.77
N GLU A 48 -2.01 -12.19 -14.74
CA GLU A 48 -1.20 -10.99 -14.54
C GLU A 48 -1.41 -9.97 -15.66
N ASN A 49 -1.55 -10.44 -16.91
CA ASN A 49 -1.82 -9.56 -18.06
C ASN A 49 -3.20 -8.89 -17.96
N SER A 50 -4.20 -9.59 -17.42
CA SER A 50 -5.53 -9.02 -17.18
C SER A 50 -5.45 -7.91 -16.13
N ILE A 51 -4.72 -8.12 -15.03
CA ILE A 51 -4.47 -7.09 -14.02
C ILE A 51 -3.70 -5.91 -14.62
N ARG A 52 -2.69 -6.15 -15.47
CA ARG A 52 -1.91 -5.11 -16.17
C ARG A 52 -2.72 -4.31 -17.18
N ALA A 53 -3.74 -4.91 -17.79
CA ALA A 53 -4.57 -4.30 -18.81
C ALA A 53 -5.60 -3.30 -18.25
N LEU A 54 -5.93 -3.38 -16.96
CA LEU A 54 -6.87 -2.46 -16.30
C LEU A 54 -6.37 -1.01 -16.40
N SER A 55 -7.30 -0.09 -16.68
CA SER A 55 -7.06 1.34 -16.46
C SER A 55 -6.84 1.63 -14.97
N THR A 56 -6.27 2.79 -14.65
CA THR A 56 -6.06 3.21 -13.25
C THR A 56 -7.36 3.20 -12.46
N LYS A 57 -8.45 3.69 -13.06
CA LYS A 57 -9.76 3.74 -12.42
C LYS A 57 -10.30 2.33 -12.16
N GLU A 58 -10.34 1.48 -13.19
CA GLU A 58 -10.84 0.11 -13.04
C GLU A 58 -10.02 -0.69 -12.01
N PHE A 59 -8.70 -0.47 -11.98
CA PHE A 59 -7.83 -1.08 -10.99
C PHE A 59 -8.18 -0.64 -9.57
N LEU A 60 -8.38 0.67 -9.34
CA LEU A 60 -8.77 1.21 -8.04
C LEU A 60 -10.16 0.73 -7.61
N ASP A 61 -11.14 0.78 -8.51
CA ASP A 61 -12.51 0.32 -8.25
C ASP A 61 -12.49 -1.17 -7.87
N TRP A 62 -11.76 -2.01 -8.61
CA TRP A 62 -11.60 -3.43 -8.27
C TRP A 62 -10.89 -3.65 -6.91
N MET A 63 -9.83 -2.91 -6.63
CA MET A 63 -9.11 -3.01 -5.36
C MET A 63 -9.99 -2.58 -4.17
N GLN A 64 -10.78 -1.51 -4.33
CA GLN A 64 -11.67 -0.96 -3.30
C GLN A 64 -12.93 -1.77 -3.08
N GLU A 65 -13.56 -2.25 -4.16
CA GLU A 65 -14.86 -2.92 -4.08
C GLU A 65 -14.74 -4.43 -3.86
N GLN A 66 -13.63 -5.05 -4.27
CA GLN A 66 -13.47 -6.51 -4.23
C GLN A 66 -12.34 -6.95 -3.29
N VAL A 67 -11.13 -6.45 -3.49
CA VAL A 67 -9.93 -6.97 -2.79
C VAL A 67 -9.90 -6.53 -1.32
N GLN A 68 -10.00 -5.22 -1.04
CA GLN A 68 -9.93 -4.69 0.31
C GLN A 68 -11.03 -5.26 1.23
N PRO A 69 -12.33 -5.22 0.87
CA PRO A 69 -13.39 -5.72 1.75
C PRO A 69 -13.22 -7.21 2.04
N CYS A 70 -12.81 -8.00 1.04
CA CYS A 70 -12.54 -9.42 1.22
C CYS A 70 -11.46 -9.67 2.28
N LEU A 71 -10.32 -8.98 2.18
CA LEU A 71 -9.21 -9.11 3.11
C LEU A 71 -9.55 -8.63 4.52
N LEU A 72 -10.18 -7.46 4.65
CA LEU A 72 -10.55 -6.90 5.94
C LEU A 72 -11.61 -7.74 6.66
N ASN A 73 -12.54 -8.35 5.93
CA ASN A 73 -13.51 -9.29 6.50
C ASN A 73 -12.83 -10.52 7.12
N HIS A 74 -11.75 -11.04 6.52
CA HIS A 74 -10.96 -12.13 7.11
C HIS A 74 -10.26 -11.67 8.40
N LEU A 75 -9.69 -10.46 8.41
CA LEU A 75 -9.04 -9.91 9.61
C LEU A 75 -10.03 -9.61 10.74
N ASP A 76 -11.22 -9.10 10.43
CA ASP A 76 -12.29 -8.87 11.40
C ASP A 76 -12.77 -10.18 12.03
N ARG A 77 -13.01 -11.21 11.19
CA ARG A 77 -13.35 -12.56 11.67
C ARG A 77 -12.25 -13.11 12.59
N ALA A 78 -10.98 -12.99 12.19
CA ALA A 78 -9.86 -13.44 13.01
C ALA A 78 -9.74 -12.66 14.33
N SER A 79 -10.02 -11.36 14.31
CA SER A 79 -10.05 -10.52 15.52
C SER A 79 -11.14 -10.97 16.50
N LYS A 80 -12.33 -11.31 15.98
CA LYS A 80 -13.44 -11.87 16.78
C LYS A 80 -13.07 -13.23 17.38
N VAL A 81 -12.51 -14.14 16.58
CA VAL A 81 -12.04 -15.47 17.06
C VAL A 81 -10.98 -15.31 18.15
N ARG A 82 -10.03 -14.39 17.98
CA ARG A 82 -9.06 -14.02 19.02
C ARG A 82 -9.74 -13.57 20.31
N LYS A 83 -10.68 -12.62 20.24
CA LYS A 83 -11.36 -12.09 21.44
C LYS A 83 -12.09 -13.19 22.21
N VAL A 84 -12.73 -14.12 21.50
CA VAL A 84 -13.38 -15.29 22.11
C VAL A 84 -12.35 -16.18 22.80
N LEU A 85 -11.26 -16.54 22.12
CA LEU A 85 -10.23 -17.40 22.72
C LEU A 85 -9.58 -16.74 23.94
N GLN A 86 -9.32 -15.43 23.84
CA GLN A 86 -8.79 -14.62 24.94
C GLN A 86 -9.73 -14.65 26.15
N GLY A 87 -11.03 -14.38 25.97
CA GLY A 87 -12.01 -14.42 27.05
C GLY A 87 -12.09 -15.81 27.71
N LEU A 88 -12.07 -16.88 26.91
CA LEU A 88 -12.07 -18.25 27.44
C LEU A 88 -10.82 -18.55 28.28
N LEU A 89 -9.64 -18.12 27.83
CA LEU A 89 -8.39 -18.32 28.57
C LEU A 89 -8.33 -17.49 29.85
N GLU A 90 -8.85 -16.26 29.82
CA GLU A 90 -8.93 -15.40 30.99
C GLU A 90 -9.83 -15.99 32.08
N VAL A 91 -10.95 -16.63 31.72
CA VAL A 91 -11.80 -17.38 32.68
C VAL A 91 -11.10 -18.63 33.21
N VAL A 92 -10.28 -19.30 32.39
CA VAL A 92 -9.49 -20.45 32.85
C VAL A 92 -8.42 -20.03 33.87
N MET A 93 -7.79 -18.87 33.66
CA MET A 93 -6.78 -18.32 34.58
C MET A 93 -7.41 -17.72 35.85
N ASN A 94 -8.57 -17.06 35.73
CA ASN A 94 -9.30 -16.50 36.87
C ASN A 94 -10.80 -16.89 36.80
N PRO A 95 -11.19 -17.97 37.50
CA PRO A 95 -12.57 -18.47 37.48
C PRO A 95 -13.60 -17.48 38.05
N GLU A 96 -13.19 -16.54 38.92
CA GLU A 96 -14.10 -15.57 39.54
C GLU A 96 -14.66 -14.57 38.53
N ARG A 97 -13.96 -14.34 37.41
CA ARG A 97 -14.45 -13.50 36.29
C ARG A 97 -15.73 -14.02 35.64
N ARG A 98 -16.05 -15.31 35.76
CA ARG A 98 -17.31 -15.86 35.27
C ARG A 98 -18.53 -15.19 35.90
N ASN A 99 -18.40 -14.73 37.16
CA ASN A 99 -19.53 -14.19 37.92
C ASN A 99 -19.82 -12.71 37.59
N GLU A 100 -18.91 -12.04 36.88
CA GLU A 100 -19.04 -10.62 36.50
C GLU A 100 -19.85 -10.42 35.21
N ASP A 101 -19.86 -11.42 34.31
CA ASP A 101 -20.62 -11.40 33.04
C ASP A 101 -21.13 -12.81 32.68
N PRO A 102 -22.28 -13.24 33.24
CA PRO A 102 -22.81 -14.59 33.02
C PRO A 102 -23.18 -14.89 31.55
N ASP A 103 -23.52 -13.86 30.76
CA ASP A 103 -23.93 -14.02 29.36
C ASP A 103 -22.72 -14.13 28.40
N ALA A 104 -21.58 -13.52 28.73
CA ALA A 104 -20.36 -13.62 27.92
C ALA A 104 -19.71 -15.02 27.92
N PHE A 105 -20.01 -15.87 28.90
CA PHE A 105 -19.26 -17.10 29.17
C PHE A 105 -20.07 -18.40 29.13
N ASN A 106 -21.28 -18.37 28.57
CA ASN A 106 -22.21 -19.51 28.46
C ASN A 106 -21.70 -20.68 27.57
N PHE A 107 -20.45 -20.63 27.09
CA PHE A 107 -19.80 -21.64 26.25
C PHE A 107 -18.92 -22.63 27.04
N ALA A 108 -18.57 -22.32 28.29
CA ALA A 108 -17.66 -23.14 29.08
C ALA A 108 -18.44 -24.12 29.98
N SER A 109 -18.62 -25.37 29.53
CA SER A 109 -19.06 -26.44 30.43
C SER A 109 -18.14 -26.56 31.65
N SER A 110 -18.77 -26.80 32.80
CA SER A 110 -18.19 -26.82 34.16
C SER A 110 -17.02 -27.79 34.39
N ASP A 111 -16.73 -28.69 33.45
CA ASP A 111 -15.74 -29.77 33.59
C ASP A 111 -14.32 -29.41 33.11
N VAL A 112 -14.10 -28.19 32.59
CA VAL A 112 -12.82 -27.81 31.97
C VAL A 112 -11.71 -27.47 33.00
N LEU A 113 -12.06 -27.24 34.28
CA LEU A 113 -11.22 -26.45 35.22
C LEU A 113 -10.38 -27.22 36.26
N VAL A 114 -10.06 -28.51 36.11
CA VAL A 114 -9.31 -29.22 37.17
C VAL A 114 -8.36 -30.27 36.55
N LYS A 115 -7.08 -30.52 36.89
CA LYS A 115 -6.16 -30.26 38.00
C LYS A 115 -4.73 -30.10 37.42
N MET A 116 -3.94 -29.13 37.88
CA MET A 116 -2.49 -28.97 37.62
C MET A 116 -1.98 -27.84 38.55
N SER A 117 -0.68 -27.78 38.89
CA SER A 117 -0.12 -26.65 39.65
C SER A 117 -0.45 -25.33 38.95
N ASP A 118 -1.04 -24.38 39.66
CA ASP A 118 -1.62 -23.16 39.07
C ASP A 118 -0.58 -22.36 38.28
N ARG A 119 0.67 -22.30 38.77
CA ARG A 119 1.80 -21.67 38.07
C ARG A 119 2.09 -22.25 36.67
N ILE A 120 1.90 -23.55 36.47
CA ILE A 120 2.16 -24.21 35.18
C ILE A 120 0.99 -23.98 34.21
N LYS A 121 -0.25 -23.89 34.74
CA LYS A 121 -1.42 -23.55 33.92
C LYS A 121 -1.33 -22.12 33.40
N ASP A 122 -0.97 -21.18 34.27
CA ASP A 122 -0.93 -19.75 33.95
C ASP A 122 0.11 -19.48 32.85
N SER A 123 1.32 -19.99 33.03
CA SER A 123 2.38 -19.86 32.02
C SER A 123 1.97 -20.46 30.65
N TYR A 124 1.26 -21.59 30.64
CA TYR A 124 0.78 -22.19 29.39
C TYR A 124 -0.37 -21.39 28.77
N CYS A 125 -1.26 -20.80 29.57
CA CYS A 125 -2.33 -19.93 29.07
C CYS A 125 -1.75 -18.64 28.47
N GLU A 126 -0.76 -18.03 29.11
CA GLU A 126 -0.02 -16.88 28.59
C GLU A 126 0.66 -17.18 27.25
N GLN A 127 1.22 -18.38 27.10
CA GLN A 127 1.75 -18.84 25.83
C GLN A 127 0.65 -18.88 24.75
N ILE A 128 -0.49 -19.53 25.02
CA ILE A 128 -1.59 -19.61 24.05
C ILE A 128 -2.13 -18.22 23.70
N LEU A 129 -2.25 -17.31 24.67
CA LEU A 129 -2.66 -15.92 24.44
C LEU A 129 -1.68 -15.19 23.52
N THR A 130 -0.38 -15.40 23.72
CA THR A 130 0.67 -14.85 22.88
C THR A 130 0.60 -15.42 21.46
N ASP A 131 0.46 -16.73 21.33
CA ASP A 131 0.35 -17.40 20.04
C ASP A 131 -0.91 -17.01 19.28
N ASN A 132 -2.02 -16.78 19.99
CA ASN A 132 -3.26 -16.26 19.41
C ASN A 132 -3.11 -14.82 18.88
N LYS A 133 -2.41 -13.93 19.60
CA LYS A 133 -2.02 -12.61 19.06
C LYS A 133 -1.14 -12.74 17.81
N ASN A 134 -0.19 -13.67 17.83
CA ASN A 134 0.70 -13.94 16.71
C ASN A 134 -0.04 -14.54 15.50
N VAL A 135 -1.11 -15.33 15.70
CA VAL A 135 -1.97 -15.79 14.59
C VAL A 135 -2.59 -14.60 13.87
N LEU A 136 -3.23 -13.68 14.59
CA LEU A 136 -3.84 -12.49 13.96
C LEU A 136 -2.81 -11.63 13.23
N PHE A 137 -1.62 -11.45 13.81
CA PHE A 137 -0.52 -10.74 13.17
C PHE A 137 -0.08 -11.39 11.86
N ARG A 138 0.15 -12.71 11.86
CA ARG A 138 0.51 -13.48 10.65
C ARG A 138 -0.56 -13.37 9.56
N LEU A 139 -1.85 -13.32 9.92
CA LEU A 139 -2.95 -13.12 8.98
C LEU A 139 -2.95 -11.70 8.38
N CYS A 140 -2.66 -10.68 9.19
CA CYS A 140 -2.48 -9.30 8.71
C CYS A 140 -1.30 -9.22 7.72
N GLU A 141 -0.16 -9.83 8.06
CA GLU A 141 0.99 -9.92 7.15
C GLU A 141 0.64 -10.66 5.85
N ALA A 142 -0.13 -11.75 5.93
CA ALA A 142 -0.58 -12.49 4.75
C ALA A 142 -1.49 -11.63 3.85
N ALA A 143 -2.46 -10.91 4.41
CA ALA A 143 -3.33 -10.02 3.66
C ALA A 143 -2.54 -8.90 2.96
N GLN A 144 -1.63 -8.25 3.67
CA GLN A 144 -0.76 -7.22 3.10
C GLN A 144 0.20 -7.77 2.03
N LYS A 145 0.65 -9.01 2.18
CA LYS A 145 1.48 -9.70 1.19
C LYS A 145 0.71 -9.92 -0.11
N GLU A 146 -0.57 -10.28 -0.06
CA GLU A 146 -1.38 -10.44 -1.27
C GLU A 146 -1.56 -9.10 -2.01
N VAL A 147 -1.82 -8.00 -1.30
CA VAL A 147 -1.85 -6.65 -1.90
C VAL A 147 -0.50 -6.28 -2.50
N SER A 148 0.60 -6.60 -1.81
CA SER A 148 1.96 -6.34 -2.33
C SER A 148 2.20 -7.05 -3.66
N LYS A 149 1.77 -8.31 -3.81
CA LYS A 149 1.90 -9.05 -5.07
C LYS A 149 1.12 -8.38 -6.20
N ILE A 150 -0.11 -7.94 -5.93
CA ILE A 150 -0.96 -7.25 -6.92
C ILE A 150 -0.30 -5.95 -7.40
N LEU A 151 0.23 -5.14 -6.47
CA LEU A 151 0.93 -3.90 -6.81
C LEU A 151 2.16 -4.19 -7.68
N LEU A 152 2.96 -5.19 -7.29
CA LEU A 152 4.18 -5.55 -8.01
C LEU A 152 3.91 -5.97 -9.47
N ILE A 153 2.77 -6.58 -9.78
CA ILE A 153 2.35 -6.91 -11.16
C ILE A 153 2.23 -5.65 -12.04
N ARG A 154 1.84 -4.52 -11.45
CA ARG A 154 1.61 -3.22 -12.12
C ARG A 154 2.70 -2.18 -11.87
N THR A 155 3.84 -2.57 -11.30
CA THR A 155 4.97 -1.66 -11.00
C THR A 155 5.32 -0.74 -12.18
N GLU A 156 5.35 -1.29 -13.39
CA GLU A 156 5.73 -0.59 -14.61
C GLU A 156 4.67 0.43 -15.07
N GLN A 157 3.39 0.13 -14.86
CA GLN A 157 2.26 1.02 -15.11
C GLN A 157 2.26 2.16 -14.10
N HIS A 158 2.48 1.84 -12.81
CA HIS A 158 2.55 2.84 -11.75
C HIS A 158 3.72 3.81 -12.00
N ALA A 159 4.89 3.29 -12.38
CA ALA A 159 6.05 4.13 -12.67
C ALA A 159 5.82 5.11 -13.84
N ARG A 160 5.07 4.70 -14.88
CA ARG A 160 4.79 5.55 -16.06
C ARG A 160 3.51 6.40 -15.93
N SER A 161 2.74 6.23 -14.86
CA SER A 161 1.47 6.94 -14.67
C SER A 161 1.69 8.44 -14.42
N GLN A 162 0.63 9.24 -14.61
CA GLN A 162 0.67 10.65 -14.23
C GLN A 162 0.48 10.81 -12.71
N LEU A 163 0.88 11.96 -12.17
CA LEU A 163 0.73 12.25 -10.73
C LEU A 163 -0.72 12.09 -10.24
N GLN A 164 -1.70 12.54 -11.05
CA GLN A 164 -3.13 12.44 -10.76
C GLN A 164 -3.64 10.98 -10.70
N ASP A 165 -2.95 10.06 -11.37
CA ASP A 165 -3.30 8.63 -11.41
C ASP A 165 -2.59 7.85 -10.29
N PHE A 166 -1.33 8.19 -10.01
CA PHE A 166 -0.55 7.53 -8.96
C PHE A 166 -0.99 7.91 -7.55
N THR A 167 -1.34 9.18 -7.33
CA THR A 167 -1.69 9.71 -6.00
C THR A 167 -2.85 8.96 -5.34
N PRO A 168 -3.98 8.68 -6.04
CA PRO A 168 -5.06 7.87 -5.49
C PRO A 168 -4.64 6.43 -5.15
N ILE A 169 -3.78 5.80 -5.96
CA ILE A 169 -3.23 4.46 -5.67
C ILE A 169 -2.43 4.49 -4.38
N TYR A 170 -1.54 5.47 -4.24
CA TYR A 170 -0.71 5.61 -3.05
C TYR A 170 -1.56 5.75 -1.78
N HIS A 171 -2.54 6.66 -1.80
CA HIS A 171 -3.43 6.88 -0.66
C HIS A 171 -4.28 5.66 -0.35
N PHE A 172 -4.81 4.98 -1.37
CA PHE A 172 -5.57 3.75 -1.18
C PHE A 172 -4.74 2.68 -0.45
N VAL A 173 -3.51 2.41 -0.91
CA VAL A 173 -2.65 1.40 -0.28
C VAL A 173 -2.26 1.82 1.13
N GLN A 174 -1.98 3.09 1.36
CA GLN A 174 -1.69 3.64 2.68
C GLN A 174 -2.86 3.45 3.65
N SER A 175 -4.08 3.78 3.23
CA SER A 175 -5.30 3.56 4.03
C SER A 175 -5.51 2.07 4.35
N PHE A 176 -5.30 1.19 3.36
CA PHE A 176 -5.39 -0.25 3.59
C PHE A 176 -4.35 -0.76 4.61
N ILE A 177 -3.11 -0.25 4.56
CA ILE A 177 -2.07 -0.57 5.55
C ILE A 177 -2.56 -0.17 6.95
N GLU A 178 -3.03 1.06 7.11
CA GLU A 178 -3.50 1.58 8.41
C GLU A 178 -4.70 0.80 8.95
N GLU A 179 -5.68 0.50 8.09
CA GLU A 179 -6.86 -0.26 8.46
C GLU A 179 -6.53 -1.72 8.83
N SER A 180 -5.65 -2.38 8.07
CA SER A 180 -5.21 -3.74 8.38
C SER A 180 -4.33 -3.82 9.64
N GLU A 181 -3.48 -2.82 9.90
CA GLU A 181 -2.65 -2.73 11.12
C GLU A 181 -3.51 -2.41 12.36
N SER A 182 -4.68 -1.78 12.20
CA SER A 182 -5.59 -1.46 13.31
C SER A 182 -6.08 -2.71 14.07
N PHE A 183 -6.15 -3.87 13.41
CA PHE A 183 -6.56 -5.13 14.05
C PHE A 183 -5.50 -5.70 15.00
N THR A 184 -4.22 -5.47 14.71
CA THR A 184 -3.09 -6.07 15.44
C THR A 184 -2.37 -5.07 16.34
N HIS A 185 -2.52 -3.77 16.07
CA HIS A 185 -1.72 -2.68 16.64
C HIS A 185 -0.21 -2.87 16.47
N ARG A 186 0.19 -3.57 15.40
CA ARG A 186 1.58 -3.86 15.08
C ARG A 186 1.82 -3.59 13.60
N GLN A 187 2.93 -2.93 13.30
CA GLN A 187 3.25 -2.53 11.94
C GLN A 187 3.75 -3.73 11.11
N CYS A 188 3.31 -3.78 9.86
CA CYS A 188 3.73 -4.75 8.86
C CYS A 188 4.60 -4.04 7.82
N LEU A 189 5.90 -4.32 7.82
CA LEU A 189 6.86 -3.54 7.04
C LEU A 189 6.90 -3.90 5.55
N ASN A 190 6.37 -5.07 5.16
CA ASN A 190 6.49 -5.60 3.80
C ASN A 190 5.74 -4.76 2.75
N LEU A 191 4.46 -4.45 3.00
CA LEU A 191 3.67 -3.65 2.06
C LEU A 191 4.10 -2.19 2.05
N ARG A 192 4.49 -1.64 3.20
CA ARG A 192 5.11 -0.30 3.30
C ARG A 192 6.39 -0.20 2.46
N GLY A 193 7.25 -1.22 2.54
CA GLY A 193 8.46 -1.31 1.72
C GLY A 193 8.15 -1.38 0.22
N THR A 194 7.14 -2.18 -0.16
CA THR A 194 6.67 -2.27 -1.55
C THR A 194 6.15 -0.91 -2.05
N LEU A 195 5.26 -0.26 -1.28
CA LEU A 195 4.71 1.05 -1.61
C LEU A 195 5.80 2.13 -1.74
N SER A 196 6.78 2.13 -0.82
CA SER A 196 7.92 3.06 -0.87
C SER A 196 8.79 2.84 -2.11
N SER A 197 9.04 1.58 -2.49
CA SER A 197 9.76 1.22 -3.72
C SER A 197 9.02 1.68 -4.97
N GLU A 198 7.70 1.49 -5.03
CA GLU A 198 6.88 1.97 -6.14
C GLU A 198 6.85 3.50 -6.22
N ALA A 199 6.67 4.20 -5.09
CA ALA A 199 6.71 5.65 -5.03
C ALA A 199 8.07 6.20 -5.51
N LYS A 200 9.18 5.57 -5.14
CA LYS A 200 10.51 5.94 -5.62
C LYS A 200 10.65 5.73 -7.13
N LYS A 201 10.17 4.60 -7.67
CA LYS A 201 10.17 4.32 -9.11
C LYS A 201 9.33 5.34 -9.88
N PHE A 202 8.13 5.64 -9.40
CA PHE A 202 7.28 6.69 -9.94
C PHE A 202 7.98 8.05 -9.92
N ALA A 203 8.55 8.48 -8.79
CA ALA A 203 9.22 9.78 -8.67
C ALA A 203 10.39 9.92 -9.66
N ASN A 204 11.20 8.87 -9.81
CA ASN A 204 12.31 8.85 -10.76
C ASN A 204 11.83 8.97 -12.22
N SER A 205 10.82 8.18 -12.59
CA SER A 205 10.23 8.20 -13.92
C SER A 205 9.57 9.55 -14.23
N PHE A 206 8.78 10.08 -13.29
CA PHE A 206 8.15 11.39 -13.37
C PHE A 206 9.19 12.51 -13.55
N HIS A 207 10.26 12.50 -12.75
CA HIS A 207 11.35 13.46 -12.87
C HIS A 207 12.04 13.36 -14.24
N HIS A 208 12.34 12.14 -14.69
CA HIS A 208 12.97 11.90 -15.99
C HIS A 208 12.11 12.43 -17.14
N THR A 209 10.80 12.14 -17.14
CA THR A 209 9.87 12.66 -18.15
C THR A 209 9.83 14.19 -18.14
N ARG A 210 9.84 14.83 -16.96
CA ARG A 210 9.82 16.29 -16.85
C ARG A 210 11.12 16.93 -17.36
N MET A 211 12.27 16.36 -17.01
CA MET A 211 13.56 16.82 -17.52
C MET A 211 13.66 16.67 -19.03
N SER A 212 13.25 15.52 -19.57
CA SER A 212 13.21 15.29 -21.02
C SER A 212 12.29 16.28 -21.73
N THR A 213 11.13 16.58 -21.16
CA THR A 213 10.19 17.58 -21.70
C THR A 213 10.81 18.97 -21.73
N ILE A 214 11.46 19.39 -20.63
CA ILE A 214 12.10 20.71 -20.54
C ILE A 214 13.27 20.81 -21.52
N ALA A 215 14.11 19.79 -21.61
CA ALA A 215 15.20 19.74 -22.59
C ALA A 215 14.69 19.89 -24.02
N LEU A 216 13.61 19.18 -24.37
CA LEU A 216 12.97 19.29 -25.68
C LEU A 216 12.42 20.71 -25.94
N ILE A 217 11.85 21.36 -24.93
CA ILE A 217 11.36 22.75 -25.06
C ILE A 217 12.54 23.69 -25.33
N LEU A 218 13.64 23.55 -24.59
CA LEU A 218 14.85 24.35 -24.76
C LEU A 218 15.52 24.14 -26.12
N ASP A 219 15.60 22.89 -26.59
CA ASP A 219 16.18 22.54 -27.88
C ASP A 219 15.39 23.15 -29.05
N ASN A 220 14.08 23.31 -28.88
CA ASN A 220 13.20 23.93 -29.87
C ASN A 220 13.10 25.46 -29.72
N GLU A 221 13.80 26.05 -28.74
CA GLU A 221 13.72 27.48 -28.47
C GLU A 221 14.61 28.26 -29.43
N ASN A 222 14.00 29.16 -30.20
CA ASN A 222 14.73 30.06 -31.10
C ASN A 222 15.27 31.26 -30.32
N TRP A 223 16.50 31.13 -29.83
CA TRP A 223 17.25 32.22 -29.25
C TRP A 223 17.48 33.32 -30.29
N SER A 224 16.62 34.33 -30.25
CA SER A 224 16.73 35.53 -31.07
C SER A 224 16.85 36.74 -30.16
N GLN A 225 17.55 37.77 -30.62
CA GLN A 225 17.64 39.02 -29.88
C GLN A 225 16.23 39.56 -29.68
N ALA A 226 15.87 39.83 -28.42
CA ALA A 226 14.58 40.43 -28.11
C ALA A 226 14.44 41.74 -28.90
N LYS A 227 13.37 41.84 -29.71
CA LYS A 227 13.07 43.08 -30.44
C LYS A 227 12.56 44.11 -29.43
N VAL A 228 13.49 44.89 -28.90
CA VAL A 228 13.18 46.01 -28.02
C VAL A 228 12.71 47.17 -28.88
N ALA A 229 11.51 47.69 -28.62
CA ALA A 229 11.00 48.85 -29.34
C ALA A 229 11.94 50.05 -29.16
N GLN A 230 12.06 50.87 -30.21
CA GLN A 230 13.01 51.98 -30.26
C GLN A 230 12.84 52.94 -29.08
N GLU A 231 11.60 53.19 -28.65
CA GLU A 231 11.27 54.02 -27.49
C GLU A 231 11.98 53.60 -26.19
N PHE A 232 12.16 52.30 -25.93
CA PHE A 232 12.88 51.82 -24.76
C PHE A 232 14.40 51.91 -24.95
N GLN A 233 14.90 51.77 -26.18
CA GLN A 233 16.31 51.98 -26.49
C GLN A 233 16.68 53.46 -26.31
N ASP A 234 15.83 54.37 -26.76
CA ASP A 234 16.03 55.82 -26.64
C ASP A 234 16.04 56.27 -25.17
N ILE A 235 15.17 55.68 -24.33
CA ILE A 235 15.18 55.93 -22.88
C ILE A 235 16.51 55.48 -22.27
N ILE A 236 16.99 54.27 -22.60
CA ILE A 236 18.27 53.76 -22.12
C ILE A 236 19.42 54.65 -22.60
N ASP A 237 19.46 55.00 -23.88
CA ASP A 237 20.50 55.87 -24.45
C ASP A 237 20.51 57.26 -23.76
N SER A 238 19.34 57.81 -23.42
CA SER A 238 19.24 59.06 -22.64
C SER A 238 19.73 58.92 -21.20
N LEU A 239 19.56 57.74 -20.58
CA LEU A 239 20.02 57.48 -19.21
C LEU A 239 21.52 57.21 -19.14
N PHE A 240 22.11 56.61 -20.18
CA PHE A 240 23.50 56.17 -20.16
C PHE A 240 24.50 57.10 -20.85
N HIS A 241 24.07 58.13 -21.60
CA HIS A 241 24.94 59.17 -22.19
C HIS A 241 26.34 58.66 -22.56
N VAL A 242 26.44 57.67 -23.46
CA VAL A 242 27.73 57.35 -24.07
C VAL A 242 27.99 58.44 -25.10
N GLU A 243 28.88 59.37 -24.78
CA GLU A 243 29.42 60.35 -25.73
C GLU A 243 29.91 59.62 -26.99
N LYS A 244 29.12 59.67 -28.07
CA LYS A 244 29.57 59.18 -29.38
C LYS A 244 30.72 60.05 -29.85
N LYS A 245 31.95 59.53 -29.77
CA LYS A 245 33.14 60.20 -30.30
C LYS A 245 32.97 60.39 -31.82
N PRO A 246 33.12 61.62 -32.36
CA PRO A 246 32.86 61.87 -33.77
C PRO A 246 33.92 61.21 -34.66
N THR A 247 33.46 60.35 -35.58
CA THR A 247 34.25 59.83 -36.69
C THR A 247 34.60 60.97 -37.64
N HIS A 248 35.87 61.34 -37.72
CA HIS A 248 36.38 62.23 -38.75
C HIS A 248 36.31 61.53 -40.12
N THR A 249 35.36 61.94 -40.96
CA THR A 249 35.43 61.77 -42.41
C THR A 249 36.28 62.90 -43.00
N THR A 250 37.55 62.63 -43.29
CA THR A 250 38.35 63.54 -44.13
C THR A 250 38.01 63.25 -45.60
N SER A 251 37.03 63.99 -46.11
CA SER A 251 36.91 64.25 -47.54
C SER A 251 37.90 65.36 -47.89
N SER A 252 39.00 65.01 -48.57
CA SER A 252 39.81 65.95 -49.33
C SER A 252 39.99 65.40 -50.73
N GLY A 253 39.14 65.86 -51.64
CA GLY A 253 39.44 65.93 -53.06
C GLY A 253 39.96 67.32 -53.42
N VAL A 254 40.76 67.35 -54.50
CA VAL A 254 41.24 68.51 -55.27
C VAL A 254 42.37 69.28 -54.57
N TYR A 255 43.63 69.27 -55.05
CA TYR A 255 44.17 69.42 -56.41
C TYR A 255 45.37 68.50 -56.68
#